data_AF-A0A0F9EHP1-F1
#
_entry.id   AF-A0A0F9EHP1-F1
#
_cell.length_a   1.000
_cell.length_b   1.000
_cell.length_c   1.000
_cell.angle_alpha   90.00
_cell.angle_beta   90.00
_cell.angle_gamma   90.00
#
_symmetry.space_group_name_H-M   'P 1'
#
loop_
_entity.id
_entity.type
_entity.pdbx_description
1 polymer ?
#
loop_
_entity_poly.entity_id
_entity_poly.type
_entity_poly.pdbx_seq_one_letter_code
_entity_poly.pdbx_strand_id
1 'polypeptide(L)'
;MRPKKEVLVGDEWKMELLAQKHQQDSLPEHSLQLVVEMAVAALSAQEQEIFWMRFGELLPIRTIAKKLGYSSHQIIQAKIARIQKEVREYVDKRREDASSDS
;
A
#
# COMPACT_ATOMS: atom_id res chain seq x y z
N MET A 1 -56.91 -9.41 6.85
CA MET A 1 -56.03 -9.30 8.03
C MET A 1 -54.68 -9.91 7.66
N ARG A 2 -53.56 -9.17 7.76
CA ARG A 2 -52.21 -9.69 7.50
C ARG A 2 -51.60 -10.16 8.84
N PRO A 3 -50.89 -11.30 8.89
CA PRO A 3 -50.24 -11.72 10.13
C PRO A 3 -49.07 -10.78 10.45
N LYS A 4 -48.95 -10.43 11.73
CA LYS A 4 -47.88 -9.58 12.28
C LYS A 4 -46.56 -10.36 12.19
N LYS A 5 -45.52 -9.71 11.67
CA LYS A 5 -44.14 -10.21 11.74
C LYS A 5 -43.69 -10.15 13.21
N GLU A 6 -43.54 -11.29 13.85
CA GLU A 6 -42.77 -11.43 15.08
C GLU A 6 -41.30 -11.47 14.68
N VAL A 7 -40.61 -10.34 14.88
CA VAL A 7 -39.15 -10.30 14.81
C VAL A 7 -38.66 -10.82 16.15
N LEU A 8 -38.10 -12.04 16.15
CA LEU A 8 -37.45 -12.66 17.30
C LEU A 8 -36.27 -11.78 17.73
N VAL A 9 -36.38 -11.20 18.94
CA VAL A 9 -35.40 -10.32 19.62
C VAL A 9 -34.15 -11.11 20.10
N GLY A 10 -33.71 -12.09 19.30
CA GLY A 10 -32.57 -12.97 19.59
C GLY A 10 -31.48 -12.95 18.52
N ASP A 11 -31.75 -12.33 17.35
CA ASP A 11 -30.81 -12.30 16.23
C ASP A 11 -30.01 -11.00 16.13
N GLU A 12 -30.38 -9.95 16.87
CA GLU A 12 -29.63 -8.69 16.88
C GLU A 12 -28.27 -8.85 17.57
N TRP A 13 -28.19 -9.63 18.65
CA TRP A 13 -26.92 -9.93 19.32
C TRP A 13 -25.96 -10.69 18.38
N LYS A 14 -26.46 -11.65 17.58
CA LYS A 14 -25.60 -12.41 16.66
C LYS A 14 -25.09 -11.54 15.52
N MET A 15 -25.89 -10.57 15.06
CA MET A 15 -25.45 -9.57 14.08
C MET A 15 -24.43 -8.60 14.68
N GLU A 16 -24.59 -8.19 15.94
CA GLU A 16 -23.61 -7.36 16.63
C GLU A 16 -22.31 -8.12 16.92
N LEU A 17 -22.38 -9.42 17.25
CA LEU A 17 -21.21 -10.28 17.44
C LEU A 17 -20.50 -10.59 16.10
N LEU A 18 -21.23 -10.67 14.99
CA LEU A 18 -20.67 -10.75 13.64
C LEU A 18 -20.07 -9.41 13.20
N ALA A 19 -20.69 -8.27 13.56
CA ALA A 19 -20.14 -6.94 13.31
C ALA A 19 -18.88 -6.68 14.16
N GLN A 20 -18.86 -7.14 15.41
CA GLN A 20 -17.67 -7.12 16.27
C GLN A 20 -16.58 -8.06 15.77
N LYS A 21 -16.94 -9.28 15.30
CA LYS A 21 -15.96 -10.17 14.66
C LYS A 21 -15.41 -9.61 13.35
N HIS A 22 -16.25 -8.97 12.53
CA HIS A 22 -15.81 -8.31 11.30
C HIS A 22 -15.04 -7.00 11.56
N GLN A 23 -15.17 -6.39 12.74
CA GLN A 23 -14.30 -5.30 13.18
C GLN A 23 -12.95 -5.78 13.73
N GLN A 24 -12.77 -7.08 13.97
CA GLN A 24 -11.57 -7.65 14.58
C GLN A 24 -10.71 -8.53 13.66
N ASP A 25 -11.20 -8.85 12.45
CA ASP A 25 -10.47 -9.63 11.43
C ASP A 25 -10.12 -8.82 10.16
N SER A 26 -10.12 -7.48 10.22
CA SER A 26 -9.32 -6.71 9.27
C SER A 26 -7.91 -6.61 9.83
N LEU A 27 -7.09 -7.66 9.65
CA LEU A 27 -5.66 -7.43 9.43
C LEU A 27 -5.57 -6.25 8.47
N PRO A 28 -4.86 -5.16 8.79
CA PRO A 28 -4.83 -4.03 7.88
C PRO A 28 -4.14 -4.52 6.60
N GLU A 29 -4.93 -4.74 5.55
CA GLU A 29 -4.45 -4.89 4.15
C GLU A 29 -3.47 -3.75 3.81
N HIS A 30 -3.53 -2.65 4.56
CA HIS A 30 -2.75 -1.44 4.43
C HIS A 30 -1.43 -1.38 5.22
N SER A 31 -1.00 -2.38 6.00
CA SER A 31 0.27 -2.22 6.76
C SER A 31 1.49 -2.10 5.83
N LEU A 32 1.64 -3.00 4.87
CA LEU A 32 2.74 -2.93 3.89
C LEU A 32 2.55 -1.80 2.89
N GLN A 33 1.31 -1.54 2.46
CA GLN A 33 1.02 -0.46 1.51
C GLN A 33 1.34 0.90 2.12
N LEU A 34 0.94 1.15 3.37
CA LEU A 34 1.26 2.37 4.11
C LEU A 34 2.78 2.52 4.30
N VAL A 35 3.49 1.43 4.63
CA VAL A 35 4.95 1.46 4.76
C VAL A 35 5.62 1.80 3.43
N VAL A 36 5.12 1.27 2.31
CA VAL A 36 5.62 1.63 0.97
C VAL A 36 5.30 3.08 0.64
N GLU A 37 4.10 3.58 0.94
CA GLU A 37 3.74 4.99 0.75
C GLU A 37 4.64 5.93 1.57
N MET A 38 4.94 5.57 2.82
CA MET A 38 5.89 6.30 3.66
C MET A 38 7.32 6.25 3.10
N ALA A 39 7.75 5.10 2.59
CA ALA A 39 9.05 4.94 1.95
C ALA A 39 9.16 5.83 0.69
N VAL A 40 8.10 5.86 -0.13
CA VAL A 40 8.04 6.70 -1.34
C VAL A 40 8.00 8.18 -0.97
N ALA A 41 7.26 8.57 0.07
CA ALA A 41 7.22 9.95 0.55
C ALA A 41 8.59 10.48 1.03
N ALA A 42 9.50 9.59 1.44
CA ALA A 42 10.87 9.93 1.82
C ALA A 42 11.82 10.14 0.62
N LEU A 43 11.43 9.72 -0.60
CA LEU A 43 12.21 9.93 -1.82
C LEU A 43 12.15 11.39 -2.28
N SER A 44 13.08 11.81 -3.15
CA SER A 44 12.98 13.13 -3.79
C SER A 44 11.77 13.22 -4.72
N ALA A 45 11.27 14.44 -4.98
CA ALA A 45 10.10 14.64 -5.85
C ALA A 45 10.26 13.98 -7.24
N GLN A 46 11.48 14.05 -7.81
CA GLN A 46 11.78 13.38 -9.08
C GLN A 46 11.75 11.85 -8.97
N GLU A 47 12.21 11.29 -7.86
CA GLU A 47 12.21 9.84 -7.64
C GLU A 47 10.80 9.32 -7.36
N GLN A 48 9.97 10.09 -6.66
CA GLN A 48 8.54 9.80 -6.52
C GLN A 48 7.85 9.76 -7.87
N GLU A 49 8.11 10.74 -8.74
CA GLU A 49 7.56 10.76 -10.10
C GLU A 49 8.00 9.54 -10.91
N ILE A 50 9.30 9.18 -10.87
CA ILE A 50 9.82 7.97 -11.53
C ILE A 50 9.17 6.71 -10.95
N PHE A 51 8.97 6.64 -9.63
CA PHE A 51 8.32 5.54 -8.96
C PHE A 51 6.88 5.36 -9.46
N TRP A 52 6.08 6.43 -9.47
CA TRP A 52 4.69 6.37 -9.95
C TRP A 52 4.60 6.02 -11.43
N MET A 53 5.45 6.62 -12.27
CA MET A 53 5.50 6.27 -13.70
C MET A 53 5.86 4.80 -13.91
N ARG A 54 6.79 4.24 -13.12
CA ARG A 54 7.27 2.86 -13.31
C ARG A 54 6.35 1.81 -12.68
N PHE A 55 5.86 2.05 -11.48
CA PHE A 55 5.17 1.05 -10.66
C PHE A 55 3.67 1.33 -10.50
N GLY A 56 3.22 2.58 -10.65
CA GLY A 56 1.80 2.93 -10.68
C GLY A 56 1.21 2.84 -12.10
N GLU A 57 1.81 3.57 -13.06
CA GLU A 57 1.38 3.60 -14.47
C GLU A 57 1.98 2.47 -15.32
N LEU A 58 2.95 1.73 -14.78
CA LEU A 58 3.65 0.62 -15.47
C LEU A 58 4.34 1.02 -16.78
N LEU A 59 4.81 2.27 -16.89
CA LEU A 59 5.45 2.76 -18.11
C LEU A 59 6.78 2.04 -18.39
N PRO A 60 7.12 1.82 -19.67
CA PRO A 60 8.43 1.34 -20.07
C PRO A 60 9.53 2.34 -19.72
N ILE A 61 10.70 1.86 -19.30
CA ILE A 61 11.87 2.70 -18.90
C ILE A 61 12.23 3.73 -19.98
N ARG A 62 12.18 3.34 -21.26
CA ARG A 62 12.45 4.24 -22.39
C ARG A 62 11.41 5.36 -22.51
N THR A 63 10.15 5.08 -22.22
CA THR A 63 9.08 6.08 -22.24
C THR A 63 9.24 7.08 -21.10
N ILE A 64 9.59 6.60 -19.90
CA ILE A 64 9.88 7.44 -18.74
C ILE A 64 11.05 8.37 -19.05
N ALA A 65 12.15 7.84 -19.63
CA ALA A 65 13.30 8.64 -20.02
C ALA A 65 12.92 9.77 -20.99
N LYS A 66 12.11 9.47 -22.01
CA LYS A 66 11.60 10.48 -22.95
C LYS A 66 10.72 11.53 -22.28
N LYS A 67 9.77 11.13 -21.43
CA LYS A 67 8.88 12.05 -20.70
C LYS A 67 9.66 13.02 -19.82
N LEU A 68 10.72 12.53 -19.16
CA LEU A 68 11.56 13.29 -18.25
C LEU A 68 12.75 13.99 -18.95
N GLY A 69 12.84 13.95 -20.28
CA GLY A 69 13.89 14.63 -21.03
C GLY A 69 15.30 14.03 -20.92
N TYR A 70 15.42 12.77 -20.47
CA TYR A 70 16.71 12.08 -20.40
C TYR A 70 17.13 11.50 -21.74
N SER A 71 18.36 11.81 -22.16
CA SER A 71 18.96 11.29 -23.40
C SER A 71 19.22 9.78 -23.36
N SER A 72 19.39 9.20 -22.17
CA SER A 72 19.65 7.77 -21.99
C SER A 72 18.70 7.14 -20.98
N HIS A 73 18.07 6.04 -21.39
CA HIS A 73 17.23 5.21 -20.53
C HIS A 73 17.99 4.52 -19.40
N GLN A 74 19.32 4.40 -19.52
CA GLN A 74 20.17 3.83 -18.47
C GLN A 74 20.16 4.68 -17.19
N ILE A 75 19.98 6.00 -17.32
CA ILE A 75 19.86 6.91 -16.16
C ILE A 75 18.59 6.56 -15.37
N ILE A 76 17.48 6.36 -16.07
CA ILE A 76 16.22 5.95 -15.43
C ILE A 76 16.35 4.54 -14.84
N GLN A 77 17.03 3.62 -15.52
CA GLN A 77 17.27 2.28 -15.00
C GLN A 77 18.06 2.30 -13.68
N ALA A 78 19.12 3.12 -13.62
CA ALA A 78 19.90 3.31 -12.38
C ALA A 78 19.07 3.95 -11.27
N LYS A 79 18.25 4.97 -11.59
CA LYS A 79 17.33 5.59 -10.62
C LYS A 79 16.29 4.60 -10.10
N ILE A 80 15.70 3.77 -10.95
CA ILE A 80 14.76 2.73 -10.54
C ILE A 80 15.44 1.73 -9.60
N ALA A 81 16.65 1.27 -9.92
CA ALA A 81 17.38 0.34 -9.06
C ALA A 81 17.66 0.95 -7.67
N ARG A 82 18.04 2.23 -7.63
CA ARG A 82 18.22 2.97 -6.38
C ARG A 82 16.91 3.07 -5.58
N ILE A 83 15.82 3.48 -6.22
CA ILE A 83 14.50 3.60 -5.59
C ILE A 83 14.06 2.26 -5.00
N GLN A 84 14.21 1.16 -5.74
CA GLN A 84 13.86 -0.18 -5.25
C GLN A 84 14.68 -0.58 -4.03
N LYS A 85 15.97 -0.21 -3.99
CA LYS A 85 16.83 -0.44 -2.84
C LYS A 85 16.36 0.36 -1.63
N GLU A 86 16.13 1.66 -1.78
CA GLU A 86 15.72 2.54 -0.67
C GLU A 86 14.34 2.14 -0.11
N VAL A 87 13.38 1.82 -0.97
CA VAL A 87 12.05 1.34 -0.54
C VAL A 87 12.17 0.01 0.21
N ARG A 88 13.01 -0.92 -0.27
CA ARG A 88 13.24 -2.20 0.41
C ARG A 88 13.87 -2.00 1.78
N GLU A 89 14.94 -1.21 1.86
CA GLU A 89 15.62 -0.92 3.14
C GLU A 89 14.68 -0.27 4.15
N TYR A 90 13.80 0.63 3.71
CA TYR A 90 12.78 1.23 4.56
C TYR A 90 11.79 0.20 5.10
N VAL A 91 11.29 -0.67 4.23
CA VAL A 91 10.34 -1.73 4.60
C VAL A 91 10.99 -2.73 5.56
N ASP A 92 12.22 -3.14 5.31
CA ASP A 92 12.95 -4.10 6.14
C ASP A 92 13.21 -3.52 7.53
N LYS A 93 13.67 -2.25 7.61
CA LYS A 93 13.83 -1.56 8.89
C LYS A 93 12.55 -1.50 9.71
N ARG A 94 11.41 -1.20 9.07
CA ARG A 94 10.10 -1.16 9.74
C ARG A 94 9.66 -2.54 10.26
N ARG A 95 10.06 -3.63 9.59
CA ARG A 95 9.79 -4.99 10.06
C ARG A 95 10.63 -5.34 11.29
N GLU A 96 11.90 -4.92 11.34
CA GLU A 96 12.78 -5.13 12.49
C GLU A 96 12.31 -4.35 13.73
N ASP A 97 11.91 -3.09 13.55
CA ASP A 97 11.36 -2.25 14.61
C ASP A 97 10.09 -2.88 15.21
N ALA A 98 9.19 -3.39 14.36
CA ALA A 98 7.95 -4.06 14.81
C ALA A 98 8.19 -5.41 15.49
N SER A 99 9.31 -6.08 15.20
CA SER A 99 9.67 -7.37 15.79
C SER A 99 10.44 -7.25 17.12
N SER A 100 10.90 -6.04 17.47
CA SER A 100 11.67 -5.77 18.69
C SER A 100 10.80 -5.35 19.89
N ASP A 101 9.50 -5.09 19.66
CA ASP A 101 8.51 -4.68 20.67
C ASP A 101 7.64 -5.86 21.18
N SER A 102 8.02 -7.11 20.86
CA SER A 102 7.38 -8.36 21.35
C SER A 102 8.29 -9.14 22.28
#